data_AF-A0A2X2CJG7-F1
#
_entry.id   AF-A0A2X2CJG7-F1
#
_cell.length_a   1.000
_cell.length_b   1.000
_cell.length_c   1.000
_cell.angle_alpha   90.00
_cell.angle_beta   90.00
_cell.angle_gamma   90.00
#
_symmetry.space_group_name_H-M   'P 1'
#
loop_
_entity.id
_entity.type
_entity.pdbx_description
1 polymer ?
#
loop_
_entity_poly.entity_id
_entity_poly.type
_entity_poly.pdbx_seq_one_letter_code
_entity_poly.pdbx_strand_id
1 'polypeptide(L)'
;MTTQFSNPLPGVPSVESPFFQKIFADPSIDEWTKNIAHELNENGFAVIDFPDEEIEARAERIKRDLHDQYDWKFWHEVGFERNASLRLMNAWETNEDVRSIATNQKVMDLLSTLFGRKAWPFQTLNFPVGTQQPFHTDSVHFSSTPERFMCGVWTALEDIDEDAGPLVYYPGSHKWPIYTNEHIGICAVDSDTKITQAAYEPMWNALVEAHGVQPQYFRAKKGQSLIWLSNLLHGGIKHQNQQKTRWSQVTHYFFEDCAYYIPMHSDPFYGNIVFRELSNIITGEVVKNQYVGREIPQQFIQESRLRRFNEAPKEVPENFDPQLYLAANPDLLAAGVDPAQHYINHGWKERRALRP
;
A
#
# COMPACT_ATOMS: atom_id res chain seq x y z
N MET A 1 -8.36 21.76 -35.90
CA MET A 1 -8.17 20.44 -35.27
C MET A 1 -7.06 20.60 -34.25
N THR A 2 -7.41 20.80 -32.98
CA THR A 2 -6.44 20.79 -31.89
C THR A 2 -5.92 19.37 -31.75
N THR A 3 -4.64 19.14 -32.00
CA THR A 3 -4.02 17.84 -31.77
C THR A 3 -4.08 17.53 -30.28
N GLN A 4 -4.83 16.49 -29.90
CA GLN A 4 -4.92 16.01 -28.52
C GLN A 4 -3.50 15.67 -28.03
N PHE A 5 -3.16 16.11 -26.82
CA PHE A 5 -1.84 15.87 -26.25
C PHE A 5 -1.64 14.37 -26.03
N SER A 6 -0.59 13.80 -26.64
CA SER A 6 -0.19 12.41 -26.39
C SER A 6 0.82 12.39 -25.24
N ASN A 7 0.42 11.84 -24.09
CA ASN A 7 1.28 11.75 -22.90
C ASN A 7 2.45 10.77 -23.15
N PRO A 8 3.71 11.23 -23.15
CA PRO A 8 4.86 10.35 -23.38
C PRO A 8 5.28 9.55 -22.12
N LEU A 9 4.62 9.77 -20.97
CA LEU A 9 4.92 9.11 -19.69
C LEU A 9 3.70 8.32 -19.16
N PRO A 10 3.27 7.23 -19.84
CA PRO A 10 2.14 6.40 -19.39
C PRO A 10 2.46 5.56 -18.14
N GLY A 11 3.73 5.57 -17.69
CA GLY A 11 4.18 4.97 -16.44
C GLY A 11 4.29 5.97 -15.29
N VAL A 12 3.73 7.16 -15.41
CA VAL A 12 3.62 8.15 -14.33
C VAL A 12 2.13 8.49 -14.17
N PRO A 13 1.55 8.43 -12.95
CA PRO A 13 0.18 8.83 -12.72
C PRO A 13 -0.10 10.23 -13.28
N SER A 14 -1.22 10.44 -13.96
CA SER A 14 -1.51 11.74 -14.59
C SER A 14 -1.47 12.91 -13.59
N VAL A 15 -1.99 12.73 -12.37
CA VAL A 15 -1.94 13.70 -11.27
C VAL A 15 -0.54 13.98 -10.72
N GLU A 16 0.45 13.12 -10.98
CA GLU A 16 1.84 13.29 -10.55
C GLU A 16 2.80 13.52 -11.74
N SER A 17 2.24 13.70 -12.94
CA SER A 17 3.01 13.84 -14.17
C SER A 17 3.63 15.24 -14.31
N PRO A 18 4.87 15.36 -14.82
CA PRO A 18 5.42 16.65 -15.21
C PRO A 18 4.64 17.31 -16.35
N PHE A 19 3.74 16.57 -17.03
CA PHE A 19 2.84 17.09 -18.05
C PHE A 19 1.42 17.37 -17.54
N PHE A 20 1.21 17.43 -16.21
CA PHE A 20 -0.08 17.67 -15.56
C PHE A 20 -0.95 18.71 -16.28
N GLN A 21 -0.41 19.92 -16.51
CA GLN A 21 -1.13 21.02 -17.16
C GLN A 21 -1.60 20.69 -18.58
N LYS A 22 -0.86 19.87 -19.33
CA LYS A 22 -1.25 19.46 -20.69
C LYS A 22 -2.26 18.33 -20.67
N ILE A 23 -2.16 17.42 -19.69
CA ILE A 23 -3.07 16.29 -19.54
C ILE A 23 -4.46 16.80 -19.12
N PHE A 24 -4.54 17.65 -18.11
CA PHE A 24 -5.80 18.17 -17.58
C PHE A 24 -6.34 19.42 -18.31
N ALA A 25 -5.66 19.85 -19.37
CA ALA A 25 -6.22 20.80 -20.34
C ALA A 25 -7.20 20.15 -21.34
N ASP A 26 -7.38 18.82 -21.30
CA ASP A 26 -8.34 18.12 -22.15
C ASP A 26 -9.78 18.59 -21.84
N PRO A 27 -10.51 19.15 -22.83
CA PRO A 27 -11.88 19.63 -22.62
C PRO A 27 -12.89 18.51 -22.35
N SER A 28 -12.55 17.24 -22.57
CA SER A 28 -13.43 16.11 -22.22
C SER A 28 -13.45 15.79 -20.73
N ILE A 29 -12.48 16.29 -19.96
CA ILE A 29 -12.44 16.11 -18.50
C ILE A 29 -13.30 17.20 -17.87
N ASP A 30 -14.23 16.80 -17.01
CA ASP A 30 -15.13 17.72 -16.32
C ASP A 30 -14.40 18.52 -15.22
N GLU A 31 -14.97 19.66 -14.84
CA GLU A 31 -14.37 20.57 -13.87
C GLU A 31 -14.26 19.98 -12.45
N TRP A 32 -15.17 19.08 -12.06
CA TRP A 32 -15.10 18.43 -10.76
C TRP A 32 -13.87 17.52 -10.69
N THR A 33 -13.64 16.72 -11.73
CA THR A 33 -12.42 15.90 -11.87
C THR A 33 -11.15 16.75 -11.92
N LYS A 34 -11.14 17.87 -12.66
CA LYS A 34 -9.97 18.77 -12.73
C LYS A 34 -9.61 19.41 -11.39
N ASN A 35 -10.61 19.82 -10.61
CA ASN A 35 -10.39 20.38 -9.28
C ASN A 35 -9.74 19.34 -8.35
N ILE A 36 -10.24 18.10 -8.36
CA ILE A 36 -9.64 17.00 -7.59
C ILE A 36 -8.21 16.72 -8.08
N ALA A 37 -7.99 16.73 -9.39
CA ALA A 37 -6.65 16.55 -9.96
C ALA A 37 -5.66 17.61 -9.48
N HIS A 38 -6.10 18.87 -9.41
CA HIS A 38 -5.30 19.98 -8.91
C HIS A 38 -4.96 19.81 -7.43
N GLU A 39 -5.94 19.47 -6.58
CA GLU A 39 -5.72 19.21 -5.15
C GLU A 39 -4.74 18.06 -4.93
N LEU A 40 -4.89 16.95 -5.66
CA LEU A 40 -3.95 15.82 -5.59
C LEU A 40 -2.55 16.20 -6.07
N ASN A 41 -2.44 16.94 -7.19
CA ASN A 41 -1.14 17.37 -7.70
C ASN A 41 -0.43 18.30 -6.71
N GLU A 42 -1.15 19.26 -6.14
CA GLU A 42 -0.55 20.27 -5.25
C GLU A 42 -0.28 19.73 -3.86
N ASN A 43 -1.28 19.09 -3.25
CA ASN A 43 -1.31 18.76 -1.82
C ASN A 43 -1.09 17.28 -1.54
N GLY A 44 -1.37 16.40 -2.52
CA GLY A 44 -1.26 14.94 -2.38
C GLY A 44 -2.50 14.28 -1.80
N PHE A 45 -3.55 15.06 -1.54
CA PHE A 45 -4.87 14.60 -1.15
C PHE A 45 -5.96 15.50 -1.74
N ALA A 46 -7.18 14.99 -1.78
CA ALA A 46 -8.37 15.77 -2.12
C ALA A 46 -9.54 15.32 -1.25
N VAL A 47 -10.35 16.29 -0.80
CA VAL A 47 -11.61 16.02 -0.09
C VAL A 47 -12.76 16.08 -1.09
N ILE A 48 -13.63 15.07 -1.03
CA ILE A 48 -14.85 15.00 -1.85
C ILE A 48 -16.05 14.65 -0.99
N ASP A 49 -17.24 15.08 -1.40
CA ASP A 49 -18.46 14.41 -0.97
C ASP A 49 -18.55 13.09 -1.74
N PHE A 50 -18.68 11.97 -1.03
CA PHE A 50 -18.63 10.66 -1.67
C PHE A 50 -19.83 10.51 -2.62
N PRO A 51 -19.61 10.09 -3.89
CA PRO A 51 -20.65 10.17 -4.92
C PRO A 51 -21.61 8.98 -4.86
N ASP A 52 -22.24 8.78 -3.71
CA ASP A 52 -23.30 7.79 -3.45
C ASP A 52 -24.42 8.46 -2.66
N GLU A 53 -25.62 8.54 -3.25
CA GLU A 53 -26.80 9.16 -2.62
C GLU A 53 -27.25 8.40 -1.35
N GLU A 54 -26.89 7.11 -1.25
CA GLU A 54 -27.21 6.27 -0.11
C GLU A 54 -26.11 6.28 0.98
N ILE A 55 -25.03 7.06 0.83
CA ILE A 55 -23.83 6.93 1.68
C ILE A 55 -24.13 7.07 3.17
N GLU A 56 -25.01 7.99 3.56
CA GLU A 56 -25.36 8.19 4.97
C GLU A 56 -26.17 7.01 5.52
N ALA A 57 -27.17 6.53 4.77
CA ALA A 57 -27.96 5.37 5.17
C ALA A 57 -27.09 4.11 5.23
N ARG A 58 -26.17 3.98 4.27
CA ARG A 58 -25.17 2.91 4.19
C ARG A 58 -24.24 2.92 5.39
N ALA A 59 -23.77 4.10 5.80
CA ALA A 59 -22.95 4.26 6.99
C ALA A 59 -23.63 3.75 8.26
N GLU A 60 -24.92 4.06 8.47
CA GLU A 60 -25.67 3.56 9.63
C GLU A 60 -25.83 2.03 9.61
N ARG A 61 -26.05 1.43 8.43
CA ARG A 61 -26.11 -0.03 8.28
C ARG A 61 -24.76 -0.68 8.58
N ILE A 62 -23.66 -0.15 8.04
CA ILE A 62 -22.30 -0.63 8.32
C ILE A 62 -21.99 -0.55 9.82
N LYS A 63 -22.29 0.59 10.46
CA LYS A 63 -22.07 0.77 11.90
C LYS A 63 -22.79 -0.30 12.71
N ARG A 64 -24.08 -0.53 12.43
CA ARG A 64 -24.88 -1.57 13.08
C ARG A 64 -24.30 -2.97 12.83
N ASP A 65 -24.01 -3.32 11.58
CA ASP A 65 -23.68 -4.69 11.17
C ASP A 65 -22.26 -5.10 11.59
N LEU A 66 -21.34 -4.14 11.71
CA LEU A 66 -19.96 -4.39 12.15
C LEU A 66 -19.74 -4.17 13.64
N HIS A 67 -20.67 -3.52 14.37
CA HIS A 67 -20.48 -3.14 15.77
C HIS A 67 -19.98 -4.30 16.64
N ASP A 68 -20.69 -5.42 16.61
CA ASP A 68 -20.41 -6.56 17.51
C ASP A 68 -19.24 -7.44 17.04
N GLN A 69 -18.60 -7.09 15.92
CA GLN A 69 -17.41 -7.77 15.42
C GLN A 69 -16.11 -7.21 16.02
N TYR A 70 -16.18 -6.07 16.72
CA TYR A 70 -15.02 -5.47 17.39
C TYR A 70 -14.96 -5.86 18.86
N ASP A 71 -13.74 -6.03 19.37
CA ASP A 71 -13.50 -6.26 20.80
C ASP A 71 -13.58 -4.94 21.59
N TRP A 72 -14.81 -4.44 21.76
CA TRP A 72 -15.10 -3.24 22.53
C TRP A 72 -14.68 -3.37 23.98
N LYS A 73 -14.77 -4.57 24.56
CA LYS A 73 -14.37 -4.79 25.95
C LYS A 73 -12.86 -4.54 26.11
N PHE A 74 -12.04 -5.16 25.25
CA PHE A 74 -10.61 -4.90 25.21
C PHE A 74 -10.32 -3.41 25.00
N TRP A 75 -11.02 -2.76 24.07
CA TRP A 75 -10.83 -1.33 23.81
C TRP A 75 -11.03 -0.46 25.04
N HIS A 76 -12.13 -0.67 25.76
CA HIS A 76 -12.49 0.14 26.92
C HIS A 76 -11.61 -0.16 28.15
N GLU A 77 -11.23 -1.43 28.35
CA GLU A 77 -10.47 -1.82 29.55
C GLU A 77 -8.97 -1.53 29.42
N VAL A 78 -8.39 -1.67 28.22
CA VAL A 78 -6.92 -1.57 28.04
C VAL A 78 -6.49 -0.95 26.70
N GLY A 79 -7.29 -1.08 25.65
CA GLY A 79 -6.90 -0.72 24.28
C GLY A 79 -6.69 0.78 24.11
N PHE A 80 -7.59 1.60 24.66
CA PHE A 80 -7.49 3.06 24.61
C PHE A 80 -6.19 3.59 25.21
N GLU A 81 -5.83 3.15 26.42
CA GLU A 81 -4.60 3.57 27.11
C GLU A 81 -3.32 3.12 26.38
N ARG A 82 -3.38 1.96 25.73
CA ARG A 82 -2.27 1.37 24.98
C ARG A 82 -2.13 1.87 23.55
N ASN A 83 -2.92 2.89 23.17
CA ASN A 83 -3.02 3.36 21.79
C ASN A 83 -3.28 2.21 20.79
N ALA A 84 -4.09 1.23 21.17
CA ALA A 84 -4.48 0.17 20.26
C ALA A 84 -5.31 0.74 19.10
N SER A 85 -5.61 -0.10 18.12
CA SER A 85 -6.61 0.16 17.08
C SER A 85 -7.59 -1.00 17.02
N LEU A 86 -8.86 -0.72 16.74
CA LEU A 86 -9.83 -1.72 16.31
C LEU A 86 -9.94 -1.65 14.79
N ARG A 87 -9.66 -2.77 14.11
CA ARG A 87 -9.64 -2.84 12.65
C ARG A 87 -10.21 -4.15 12.16
N LEU A 88 -11.16 -4.07 11.24
CA LEU A 88 -11.59 -5.18 10.41
C LEU A 88 -11.01 -5.01 9.01
N MET A 89 -10.30 -6.02 8.54
CA MET A 89 -9.78 -6.06 7.18
C MET A 89 -10.73 -6.88 6.31
N ASN A 90 -11.00 -6.38 5.10
CA ASN A 90 -11.84 -7.04 4.10
C ASN A 90 -13.27 -7.35 4.54
N ALA A 91 -13.90 -6.45 5.31
CA ALA A 91 -15.33 -6.59 5.64
C ALA A 91 -16.23 -6.62 4.39
N TRP A 92 -15.72 -6.22 3.20
CA TRP A 92 -16.43 -6.35 1.92
C TRP A 92 -16.78 -7.80 1.57
N GLU A 93 -16.06 -8.80 2.10
CA GLU A 93 -16.31 -10.21 1.82
C GLU A 93 -17.66 -10.68 2.38
N THR A 94 -18.14 -10.03 3.45
CA THR A 94 -19.36 -10.43 4.17
C THR A 94 -20.38 -9.30 4.32
N ASN A 95 -20.02 -8.06 4.00
CA ASN A 95 -20.90 -6.90 4.09
C ASN A 95 -21.03 -6.17 2.75
N GLU A 96 -22.24 -6.22 2.16
CA GLU A 96 -22.52 -5.65 0.84
C GLU A 96 -22.44 -4.12 0.81
N ASP A 97 -22.72 -3.45 1.93
CA ASP A 97 -22.61 -2.00 2.02
C ASP A 97 -21.13 -1.56 2.02
N VAL A 98 -20.26 -2.29 2.73
CA VAL A 98 -18.79 -2.09 2.65
C VAL A 98 -18.29 -2.33 1.23
N ARG A 99 -18.75 -3.42 0.59
CA ARG A 99 -18.42 -3.73 -0.81
C ARG A 99 -18.87 -2.63 -1.76
N SER A 100 -20.10 -2.14 -1.60
CA SER A 100 -20.69 -1.08 -2.44
C SER A 100 -19.88 0.23 -2.40
N ILE A 101 -19.36 0.61 -1.22
CA ILE A 101 -18.44 1.76 -1.11
C ILE A 101 -17.13 1.46 -1.85
N ALA A 102 -16.57 0.28 -1.68
CA ALA A 102 -15.29 -0.10 -2.28
C ALA A 102 -15.35 -0.23 -3.81
N THR A 103 -16.50 -0.58 -4.36
CA THR A 103 -16.71 -0.78 -5.81
C THR A 103 -17.56 0.34 -6.43
N ASN A 104 -17.59 1.54 -5.83
CA ASN A 104 -18.35 2.66 -6.38
C ASN A 104 -17.79 3.07 -7.76
N GLN A 105 -18.61 2.93 -8.81
CA GLN A 105 -18.18 3.15 -10.18
C GLN A 105 -17.72 4.59 -10.44
N LYS A 106 -18.39 5.60 -9.86
CA LYS A 106 -18.02 7.01 -10.04
C LYS A 106 -16.64 7.30 -9.46
N VAL A 107 -16.31 6.70 -8.30
CA VAL A 107 -14.96 6.79 -7.72
C VAL A 107 -13.93 6.09 -8.60
N MET A 108 -14.23 4.89 -9.11
CA MET A 108 -13.29 4.17 -9.98
C MET A 108 -13.04 4.88 -11.31
N ASP A 109 -14.06 5.48 -11.92
CA ASP A 109 -13.93 6.26 -13.16
C ASP A 109 -13.13 7.54 -12.92
N LEU A 110 -13.40 8.24 -11.81
CA LEU A 110 -12.61 9.38 -11.34
C LEU A 110 -11.14 8.98 -11.20
N LEU A 111 -10.84 7.97 -10.37
CA LEU A 111 -9.48 7.51 -10.12
C LEU A 111 -8.80 7.07 -11.43
N SER A 112 -9.53 6.39 -12.32
CA SER A 112 -8.97 5.95 -13.61
C SER A 112 -8.53 7.13 -14.48
N THR A 113 -9.31 8.22 -14.46
CA THR A 113 -8.97 9.46 -15.16
C THR A 113 -7.78 10.16 -14.51
N LEU A 114 -7.76 10.26 -13.17
CA LEU A 114 -6.70 10.92 -12.40
C LEU A 114 -5.34 10.22 -12.53
N PHE A 115 -5.31 8.90 -12.67
CA PHE A 115 -4.06 8.13 -12.79
C PHE A 115 -3.71 7.79 -14.24
N GLY A 116 -4.65 7.89 -15.18
CA GLY A 116 -4.45 7.54 -16.58
C GLY A 116 -4.40 6.03 -16.84
N ARG A 117 -4.83 5.22 -15.87
CA ARG A 117 -4.92 3.75 -15.94
C ARG A 117 -6.17 3.31 -15.21
N LYS A 118 -6.74 2.17 -15.57
CA LYS A 118 -7.97 1.68 -14.92
C LYS A 118 -7.71 1.30 -13.46
N ALA A 119 -8.46 1.91 -12.56
CA ALA A 119 -8.44 1.67 -11.13
C ALA A 119 -9.19 0.38 -10.78
N TRP A 120 -8.74 -0.31 -9.74
CA TRP A 120 -9.44 -1.46 -9.18
C TRP A 120 -9.20 -1.59 -7.67
N PRO A 121 -10.26 -1.86 -6.87
CA PRO A 121 -10.17 -1.98 -5.42
C PRO A 121 -9.66 -3.38 -5.01
N PHE A 122 -8.79 -3.43 -4.00
CA PHE A 122 -8.17 -4.70 -3.55
C PHE A 122 -8.26 -4.96 -2.04
N GLN A 123 -8.58 -3.94 -1.24
CA GLN A 123 -8.67 -4.08 0.21
C GLN A 123 -9.63 -3.05 0.80
N THR A 124 -10.41 -3.47 1.79
CA THR A 124 -11.08 -2.55 2.71
C THR A 124 -10.52 -2.66 4.11
N LEU A 125 -10.42 -1.54 4.81
CA LEU A 125 -10.16 -1.50 6.25
C LEU A 125 -11.27 -0.69 6.91
N ASN A 126 -11.98 -1.29 7.86
CA ASN A 126 -13.06 -0.65 8.60
C ASN A 126 -12.62 -0.43 10.04
N PHE A 127 -12.85 0.79 10.53
CA PHE A 127 -12.43 1.24 11.84
C PHE A 127 -13.61 1.87 12.58
N PRO A 128 -13.86 1.51 13.85
CA PRO A 128 -14.88 2.15 14.67
C PRO A 128 -14.27 3.24 15.58
N VAL A 129 -12.94 3.34 15.61
CA VAL A 129 -12.12 4.30 16.40
C VAL A 129 -10.87 4.66 15.61
N GLY A 130 -10.19 5.75 15.98
CA GLY A 130 -8.94 6.17 15.32
C GLY A 130 -7.84 5.09 15.40
N THR A 131 -6.98 5.02 14.37
CA THR A 131 -5.89 4.02 14.31
C THR A 131 -4.76 4.31 15.29
N GLN A 132 -4.57 5.59 15.64
CA GLN A 132 -3.44 6.07 16.45
C GLN A 132 -2.07 5.64 15.88
N GLN A 133 -2.03 5.30 14.59
CA GLN A 133 -0.85 4.81 13.91
C GLN A 133 0.08 5.99 13.61
N PRO A 134 1.39 5.87 13.91
CA PRO A 134 2.38 6.85 13.49
C PRO A 134 2.27 7.14 12.00
N PHE A 135 2.60 8.37 11.63
CA PHE A 135 2.52 8.77 10.24
C PHE A 135 3.49 7.94 9.39
N HIS A 136 3.03 7.58 8.19
CA HIS A 136 3.72 6.73 7.26
C HIS A 136 3.29 7.06 5.84
N THR A 137 4.01 6.54 4.86
CA THR A 137 3.54 6.47 3.47
C THR A 137 3.07 5.04 3.21
N ASP A 138 1.99 4.86 2.48
CA ASP A 138 1.56 3.51 2.08
C ASP A 138 2.57 2.83 1.16
N SER A 139 3.37 3.60 0.43
CA SER A 139 4.34 3.10 -0.55
C SER A 139 5.33 2.08 0.03
N VAL A 140 5.59 2.04 1.34
CA VAL A 140 6.45 1.00 1.94
C VAL A 140 5.72 -0.34 2.15
N HIS A 141 4.38 -0.30 2.24
CA HIS A 141 3.50 -1.45 2.46
C HIS A 141 2.89 -1.99 1.17
N PHE A 142 2.44 -1.08 0.30
CA PHE A 142 1.73 -1.36 -0.93
C PHE A 142 2.35 -0.50 -2.04
N SER A 143 3.13 -1.14 -2.91
CA SER A 143 3.72 -0.44 -4.05
C SER A 143 3.52 -1.20 -5.34
N SER A 144 3.80 -0.51 -6.42
CA SER A 144 3.74 -1.00 -7.79
C SER A 144 5.03 -0.66 -8.54
N THR A 145 5.31 -1.40 -9.60
CA THR A 145 6.20 -0.96 -10.68
C THR A 145 5.37 -0.84 -11.96
N PRO A 146 5.30 0.35 -12.60
CA PRO A 146 5.88 1.63 -12.15
C PRO A 146 5.30 2.11 -10.81
N GLU A 147 6.07 2.92 -10.09
CA GLU A 147 5.71 3.41 -8.76
C GLU A 147 4.50 4.35 -8.78
N ARG A 148 3.93 4.63 -7.58
CA ARG A 148 2.84 5.60 -7.34
C ARG A 148 1.49 5.24 -7.93
N PHE A 149 1.34 4.11 -8.61
CA PHE A 149 0.03 3.59 -9.00
C PHE A 149 -0.68 2.88 -7.84
N MET A 150 -0.93 3.61 -6.75
CA MET A 150 -1.75 3.16 -5.64
C MET A 150 -2.34 4.39 -4.94
N CYS A 151 -3.60 4.33 -4.52
CA CYS A 151 -4.19 5.37 -3.67
C CYS A 151 -5.15 4.79 -2.63
N GLY A 152 -5.31 5.52 -1.53
CA GLY A 152 -6.35 5.27 -0.54
C GLY A 152 -7.52 6.22 -0.72
N VAL A 153 -8.73 5.71 -0.52
CA VAL A 153 -9.96 6.51 -0.36
C VAL A 153 -10.53 6.19 1.02
N TRP A 154 -10.41 7.14 1.93
CA TRP A 154 -10.96 7.02 3.28
C TRP A 154 -12.29 7.77 3.33
N THR A 155 -13.34 7.09 3.78
CA THR A 155 -14.71 7.59 3.82
C THR A 155 -15.21 7.64 5.26
N ALA A 156 -15.72 8.81 5.66
CA ALA A 156 -16.33 9.03 6.96
C ALA A 156 -17.72 8.38 7.01
N LEU A 157 -17.93 7.49 7.98
CA LEU A 157 -19.24 6.89 8.26
C LEU A 157 -19.95 7.64 9.41
N GLU A 158 -19.33 8.70 9.93
CA GLU A 158 -19.93 9.65 10.86
C GLU A 158 -19.19 10.98 10.84
N ASP A 159 -19.77 12.00 11.47
CA ASP A 159 -19.08 13.27 11.70
C ASP A 159 -17.89 13.05 12.65
N ILE A 160 -16.72 13.58 12.27
CA ILE A 160 -15.49 13.48 13.04
C ILE A 160 -15.06 14.87 13.47
N ASP A 161 -15.02 15.07 14.77
CA ASP A 161 -14.46 16.25 15.41
C ASP A 161 -13.02 16.02 15.89
N GLU A 162 -12.43 17.03 16.53
CA GLU A 162 -11.04 17.01 16.98
C GLU A 162 -10.72 15.89 17.97
N ASP A 163 -11.67 15.56 18.84
CA ASP A 163 -11.42 14.64 19.95
C ASP A 163 -11.62 13.18 19.53
N ALA A 164 -12.27 12.95 18.39
CA ALA A 164 -12.51 11.63 17.79
C ALA A 164 -11.25 11.06 17.09
N GLY A 165 -10.11 11.74 17.18
CA GLY A 165 -8.86 11.31 16.56
C GLY A 165 -8.93 11.37 15.03
N PRO A 166 -9.07 12.56 14.42
CA PRO A 166 -9.08 12.73 12.97
C PRO A 166 -7.82 12.18 12.29
N LEU A 167 -7.89 11.98 10.97
CA LEU A 167 -6.68 11.67 10.21
C LEU A 167 -5.74 12.89 10.21
N VAL A 168 -4.45 12.62 10.28
CA VAL A 168 -3.40 13.61 10.07
C VAL A 168 -2.67 13.31 8.77
N TYR A 169 -2.30 14.34 8.02
CA TYR A 169 -1.52 14.25 6.79
C TYR A 169 -0.61 15.47 6.64
N TYR A 170 0.44 15.33 5.84
CA TYR A 170 1.43 16.37 5.61
C TYR A 170 1.38 16.80 4.14
N PRO A 171 0.67 17.90 3.82
CA PRO A 171 0.50 18.36 2.44
C PRO A 171 1.83 18.51 1.70
N GLY A 172 1.87 18.06 0.45
CA GLY A 172 3.06 18.17 -0.42
C GLY A 172 4.11 17.08 -0.19
N SER A 173 4.02 16.27 0.88
CA SER A 173 4.98 15.19 1.15
C SER A 173 4.97 14.09 0.08
N HIS A 174 3.88 13.93 -0.67
CA HIS A 174 3.81 13.00 -1.80
C HIS A 174 4.85 13.30 -2.89
N LYS A 175 5.26 14.57 -3.04
CA LYS A 175 6.26 15.01 -4.03
C LYS A 175 7.69 14.58 -3.68
N TRP A 176 7.94 14.09 -2.46
CA TRP A 176 9.25 13.56 -2.10
C TRP A 176 9.56 12.28 -2.87
N PRO A 177 10.84 11.86 -2.95
CA PRO A 177 11.20 10.55 -3.45
C PRO A 177 10.45 9.43 -2.70
N ILE A 178 10.20 8.31 -3.36
CA ILE A 178 9.78 7.10 -2.65
C ILE A 178 11.01 6.52 -1.95
N TYR A 179 10.97 6.49 -0.62
CA TYR A 179 12.04 5.94 0.19
C TYR A 179 11.75 4.49 0.56
N THR A 180 12.73 3.64 0.30
CA THR A 180 12.72 2.17 0.48
C THR A 180 13.92 1.73 1.31
N ASN A 181 14.06 0.42 1.53
CA ASN A 181 15.13 -0.19 2.34
C ASN A 181 16.54 0.35 2.03
N GLU A 182 16.91 0.54 0.75
CA GLU A 182 18.24 1.02 0.38
C GLU A 182 18.54 2.45 0.86
N HIS A 183 17.51 3.27 1.07
CA HIS A 183 17.66 4.65 1.50
C HIS A 183 17.87 4.79 3.01
N ILE A 184 17.42 3.80 3.78
CA ILE A 184 17.58 3.75 5.24
C ILE A 184 18.68 2.77 5.68
N GLY A 185 19.46 2.25 4.72
CA GLY A 185 20.58 1.36 4.99
C GLY A 185 20.17 -0.01 5.53
N ILE A 186 18.98 -0.49 5.15
CA ILE A 186 18.47 -1.80 5.55
C ILE A 186 18.47 -2.72 4.33
N CYS A 187 18.72 -4.01 4.58
CA CYS A 187 18.51 -5.05 3.59
C CYS A 187 17.59 -6.11 4.20
N ALA A 188 16.38 -6.29 3.66
CA ALA A 188 15.41 -7.24 4.22
C ALA A 188 15.90 -8.69 4.16
N VAL A 189 16.78 -9.02 3.21
CA VAL A 189 17.43 -10.33 3.14
C VAL A 189 18.37 -10.61 4.32
N ASP A 190 18.93 -9.59 4.97
CA ASP A 190 19.86 -9.73 6.09
C ASP A 190 19.13 -9.81 7.44
N SER A 191 17.83 -9.54 7.48
CA SER A 191 17.09 -9.44 8.73
C SER A 191 16.49 -10.78 9.16
N ASP A 192 16.92 -11.26 10.34
CA ASP A 192 16.30 -12.41 11.03
C ASP A 192 14.91 -12.08 11.57
N THR A 193 14.54 -10.79 11.62
CA THR A 193 13.26 -10.31 12.13
C THR A 193 12.45 -9.63 11.04
N LYS A 194 11.13 -9.67 11.16
CA LYS A 194 10.26 -8.99 10.20
C LYS A 194 10.42 -7.48 10.37
N ILE A 195 10.94 -6.82 9.34
CA ILE A 195 10.97 -5.35 9.27
C ILE A 195 9.55 -4.82 9.37
N THR A 196 9.39 -3.80 10.21
CA THR A 196 8.15 -3.05 10.41
C THR A 196 8.36 -1.61 9.99
N GLN A 197 7.27 -0.85 9.86
CA GLN A 197 7.34 0.58 9.53
C GLN A 197 8.18 1.39 10.52
N ALA A 198 8.37 0.90 11.75
CA ALA A 198 9.17 1.59 12.77
C ALA A 198 10.61 1.85 12.31
N ALA A 199 11.12 1.05 11.39
CA ALA A 199 12.43 1.26 10.77
C ALA A 199 12.51 2.55 9.92
N TYR A 200 11.36 3.03 9.40
CA TYR A 200 11.24 4.20 8.53
C TYR A 200 10.89 5.47 9.31
N GLU A 201 10.31 5.34 10.51
CA GLU A 201 9.84 6.46 11.33
C GLU A 201 10.93 7.52 11.62
N PRO A 202 12.20 7.18 11.96
CA PRO A 202 13.23 8.20 12.16
C PRO A 202 13.48 9.06 10.91
N MET A 203 13.46 8.44 9.73
CA MET A 203 13.67 9.11 8.45
C MET A 203 12.49 10.02 8.10
N TRP A 204 11.24 9.57 8.29
CA TRP A 204 10.08 10.44 8.09
C TRP A 204 10.04 11.62 9.06
N ASN A 205 10.38 11.43 10.34
CA ASN A 205 10.49 12.53 11.30
C ASN A 205 11.53 13.57 10.84
N ALA A 206 12.71 13.13 10.40
CA ALA A 206 13.76 14.01 9.90
C ALA A 206 13.34 14.75 8.63
N LEU A 207 12.60 14.11 7.72
CA LEU A 207 12.06 14.78 6.51
C LEU A 207 11.02 15.85 6.86
N VAL A 208 10.11 15.56 7.80
CA VAL A 208 9.14 16.55 8.28
C VAL A 208 9.84 17.79 8.84
N GLU A 209 10.86 17.59 9.68
CA GLU A 209 11.69 18.69 10.23
C GLU A 209 12.44 19.45 9.13
N ALA A 210 13.13 18.75 8.23
CA ALA A 210 13.96 19.34 7.18
C ALA A 210 13.15 20.16 6.17
N HIS A 211 11.93 19.72 5.84
CA HIS A 211 11.05 20.44 4.93
C HIS A 211 10.13 21.46 5.63
N GLY A 212 10.09 21.47 6.97
CA GLY A 212 9.23 22.36 7.75
C GLY A 212 7.72 22.17 7.50
N VAL A 213 7.32 21.02 6.94
CA VAL A 213 5.91 20.75 6.60
C VAL A 213 5.05 20.65 7.85
N GLN A 214 3.90 21.29 7.82
CA GLN A 214 2.97 21.30 8.95
C GLN A 214 1.87 20.25 8.76
N PRO A 215 1.46 19.54 9.82
CA PRO A 215 0.35 18.61 9.74
C PRO A 215 -0.97 19.34 9.50
N GLN A 216 -1.85 18.71 8.72
CA GLN A 216 -3.26 19.07 8.60
C GLN A 216 -4.14 17.93 9.10
N TYR A 217 -5.35 18.26 9.53
CA TYR A 217 -6.27 17.35 10.20
C TYR A 217 -7.60 17.28 9.45
N PHE A 218 -8.05 16.08 9.11
CA PHE A 218 -9.32 15.91 8.39
C PHE A 218 -10.49 15.74 9.38
N ARG A 219 -11.21 16.84 9.60
CA ARG A 219 -12.46 16.89 10.39
C ARG A 219 -13.65 16.63 9.47
N ALA A 220 -13.80 15.36 9.10
CA ALA A 220 -14.75 14.94 8.07
C ALA A 220 -16.21 15.08 8.52
N LYS A 221 -17.08 15.44 7.58
CA LYS A 221 -18.52 15.19 7.72
C LYS A 221 -18.86 13.78 7.28
N LYS A 222 -19.91 13.19 7.86
CA LYS A 222 -20.45 11.91 7.40
C LYS A 222 -20.67 11.94 5.89
N GLY A 223 -20.23 10.89 5.20
CA GLY A 223 -20.32 10.81 3.74
C GLY A 223 -19.21 11.53 2.98
N GLN A 224 -18.33 12.29 3.64
CA GLN A 224 -17.13 12.83 2.98
C GLN A 224 -16.03 11.79 2.87
N SER A 225 -15.20 11.94 1.84
CA SER A 225 -14.03 11.13 1.63
C SER A 225 -12.77 11.95 1.41
N LEU A 226 -11.65 11.41 1.88
CA LEU A 226 -10.30 11.87 1.59
C LEU A 226 -9.65 10.88 0.63
N ILE A 227 -9.33 11.32 -0.57
CA ILE A 227 -8.45 10.59 -1.49
C ILE A 227 -7.02 11.00 -1.14
N TRP A 228 -6.10 10.06 -0.94
CA TRP A 228 -4.68 10.35 -0.80
C TRP A 228 -3.82 9.52 -1.73
N LEU A 229 -2.71 10.12 -2.18
CA LEU A 229 -1.70 9.44 -2.99
C LEU A 229 -0.80 8.56 -2.10
N SER A 230 -0.31 7.43 -2.62
CA SER A 230 0.42 6.43 -1.82
C SER A 230 1.68 6.95 -1.12
N ASN A 231 2.27 8.04 -1.62
CA ASN A 231 3.46 8.64 -1.05
C ASN A 231 3.15 9.82 -0.11
N LEU A 232 1.88 10.18 0.08
CA LEU A 232 1.51 11.19 1.07
C LEU A 232 1.76 10.63 2.47
N LEU A 233 2.50 11.37 3.29
CA LEU A 233 2.70 11.05 4.68
C LEU A 233 1.40 11.31 5.45
N HIS A 234 0.86 10.26 6.07
CA HIS A 234 -0.41 10.32 6.77
C HIS A 234 -0.45 9.34 7.95
N GLY A 235 -1.34 9.58 8.92
CA GLY A 235 -1.46 8.76 10.12
C GLY A 235 -2.77 8.99 10.86
N GLY A 236 -2.91 8.33 12.01
CA GLY A 236 -4.02 8.56 12.94
C GLY A 236 -3.50 9.21 14.21
N ILE A 237 -4.11 10.32 14.65
CA ILE A 237 -3.72 10.89 15.94
C ILE A 237 -4.36 10.14 17.10
N LYS A 238 -3.78 10.34 18.29
CA LYS A 238 -4.30 9.79 19.53
C LYS A 238 -5.76 10.22 19.73
N HIS A 239 -6.61 9.26 20.06
CA HIS A 239 -8.00 9.52 20.39
C HIS A 239 -8.05 10.21 21.76
N GLN A 240 -8.69 11.39 21.85
CA GLN A 240 -8.64 12.19 23.09
C GLN A 240 -9.78 11.86 24.05
N ASN A 241 -10.89 11.32 23.54
CA ASN A 241 -12.06 11.00 24.34
C ASN A 241 -12.51 9.55 24.10
N GLN A 242 -12.27 8.66 25.07
CA GLN A 242 -12.62 7.24 24.98
C GLN A 242 -14.10 6.94 24.69
N GLN A 243 -15.00 7.90 24.92
CA GLN A 243 -16.44 7.76 24.68
C GLN A 243 -16.84 8.11 23.24
N LYS A 244 -15.94 8.67 22.44
CA LYS A 244 -16.20 8.97 21.03
C LYS A 244 -15.80 7.79 20.15
N THR A 245 -16.53 7.64 19.05
CA THR A 245 -16.19 6.74 17.97
C THR A 245 -15.57 7.51 16.81
N ARG A 246 -14.99 6.79 15.86
CA ARG A 246 -14.53 7.33 14.58
C ARG A 246 -14.74 6.29 13.50
N TRP A 247 -15.99 6.09 13.15
CA TRP A 247 -16.43 5.15 12.14
C TRP A 247 -15.98 5.56 10.74
N SER A 248 -15.21 4.69 10.09
CA SER A 248 -14.66 4.94 8.77
C SER A 248 -14.39 3.66 8.00
N GLN A 249 -14.33 3.81 6.68
CA GLN A 249 -13.86 2.79 5.75
C GLN A 249 -12.72 3.36 4.92
N VAL A 250 -11.62 2.62 4.79
CA VAL A 250 -10.60 2.85 3.78
C VAL A 250 -10.77 1.82 2.69
N THR A 251 -10.79 2.25 1.44
CA THR A 251 -10.62 1.38 0.29
C THR A 251 -9.31 1.72 -0.40
N HIS A 252 -8.45 0.72 -0.59
CA HIS A 252 -7.22 0.89 -1.36
C HIS A 252 -7.43 0.42 -2.80
N TYR A 253 -6.91 1.20 -3.73
CA TYR A 253 -7.00 0.95 -5.15
C TYR A 253 -5.59 0.81 -5.73
N PHE A 254 -5.42 -0.21 -6.56
CA PHE A 254 -4.31 -0.31 -7.50
C PHE A 254 -4.81 0.05 -8.90
N PHE A 255 -3.90 0.10 -9.85
CA PHE A 255 -4.20 0.39 -11.26
C PHE A 255 -3.59 -0.67 -12.16
N GLU A 256 -4.19 -0.92 -13.32
CA GLU A 256 -3.75 -1.95 -14.28
C GLU A 256 -2.29 -1.74 -14.77
N ASP A 257 -1.75 -2.78 -15.42
CA ASP A 257 -0.39 -2.80 -15.99
C ASP A 257 0.75 -2.55 -14.98
N CYS A 258 0.62 -3.10 -13.79
CA CYS A 258 1.58 -2.93 -12.70
C CYS A 258 2.05 -4.27 -12.12
N ALA A 259 3.26 -4.26 -11.56
CA ALA A 259 3.79 -5.31 -10.73
C ALA A 259 3.64 -4.90 -9.25
N TYR A 260 2.80 -5.59 -8.50
CA TYR A 260 2.42 -5.23 -7.12
C TYR A 260 3.31 -5.95 -6.11
N TYR A 261 3.92 -5.21 -5.19
CA TYR A 261 4.88 -5.78 -4.24
C TYR A 261 4.92 -4.98 -2.92
N ILE A 262 5.67 -5.51 -1.94
CA ILE A 262 5.88 -4.91 -0.62
C ILE A 262 7.33 -4.43 -0.53
N PRO A 263 7.63 -3.14 -0.75
CA PRO A 263 9.01 -2.66 -0.72
C PRO A 263 9.73 -2.91 0.59
N MET A 264 9.05 -2.75 1.72
CA MET A 264 9.65 -2.99 3.05
C MET A 264 10.22 -4.40 3.22
N HIS A 265 9.68 -5.41 2.51
CA HIS A 265 10.16 -6.80 2.59
C HIS A 265 10.93 -7.24 1.34
N SER A 266 11.22 -6.31 0.43
CA SER A 266 11.88 -6.58 -0.84
C SER A 266 13.25 -5.91 -0.91
N ASP A 267 14.18 -6.58 -1.56
CA ASP A 267 15.48 -6.07 -2.00
C ASP A 267 15.72 -6.58 -3.44
N PRO A 268 15.18 -5.88 -4.45
CA PRO A 268 15.15 -6.39 -5.83
C PRO A 268 16.53 -6.75 -6.40
N PHE A 269 17.58 -6.02 -6.02
CA PHE A 269 18.96 -6.28 -6.47
C PHE A 269 19.60 -7.51 -5.82
N TYR A 270 19.00 -8.05 -4.74
CA TYR A 270 19.32 -9.37 -4.20
C TYR A 270 18.40 -10.47 -4.75
N GLY A 271 17.58 -10.16 -5.76
CA GLY A 271 16.59 -11.08 -6.31
C GLY A 271 15.41 -11.34 -5.37
N ASN A 272 15.29 -10.60 -4.26
CA ASN A 272 14.20 -10.74 -3.30
C ASN A 272 13.11 -9.69 -3.57
N ILE A 273 12.00 -10.11 -4.18
CA ILE A 273 10.80 -9.31 -4.39
C ILE A 273 9.62 -10.04 -3.79
N VAL A 274 9.01 -9.42 -2.78
CA VAL A 274 7.78 -9.92 -2.16
C VAL A 274 6.59 -9.36 -2.94
N PHE A 275 6.28 -10.06 -4.05
CA PHE A 275 5.06 -9.80 -4.82
C PHE A 275 3.80 -10.00 -3.97
N ARG A 276 2.75 -9.27 -4.33
CA ARG A 276 1.42 -9.45 -3.75
C ARG A 276 0.54 -10.26 -4.70
N GLU A 277 -0.13 -11.25 -4.14
CA GLU A 277 -1.26 -11.92 -4.77
C GLU A 277 -2.53 -11.24 -4.27
N LEU A 278 -3.21 -10.52 -5.17
CA LEU A 278 -4.32 -9.64 -4.83
C LEU A 278 -5.54 -10.02 -5.65
N SER A 279 -6.70 -10.08 -5.01
CA SER A 279 -7.97 -10.24 -5.71
C SER A 279 -8.61 -8.90 -5.99
N ASN A 280 -9.15 -8.73 -7.18
CA ASN A 280 -9.99 -7.58 -7.50
C ASN A 280 -11.36 -7.78 -6.82
N ILE A 281 -11.77 -6.86 -5.95
CA ILE A 281 -13.03 -6.97 -5.18
C ILE A 281 -14.28 -7.06 -6.10
N ILE A 282 -14.20 -6.51 -7.31
CA ILE A 282 -15.29 -6.54 -8.29
C ILE A 282 -15.45 -7.96 -8.84
N THR A 283 -14.36 -8.54 -9.36
CA THR A 283 -14.41 -9.82 -10.08
C THR A 283 -14.24 -11.04 -9.16
N GLY A 284 -13.61 -10.86 -8.00
CA GLY A 284 -13.16 -11.93 -7.11
C GLY A 284 -11.93 -12.68 -7.61
N GLU A 285 -11.40 -12.33 -8.79
CA GLU A 285 -10.28 -13.01 -9.42
C GLU A 285 -8.94 -12.44 -8.97
N VAL A 286 -7.93 -13.30 -8.90
CA VAL A 286 -6.55 -12.89 -8.66
C VAL A 286 -6.05 -12.08 -9.85
N VAL A 287 -5.58 -10.86 -9.57
CA VAL A 287 -4.99 -9.97 -10.56
C VAL A 287 -3.56 -10.42 -10.85
N LYS A 288 -3.28 -10.60 -12.14
CA LYS A 288 -1.95 -10.96 -12.62
C LYS A 288 -1.03 -9.75 -12.59
N ASN A 289 0.21 -9.95 -12.12
CA ASN A 289 1.25 -8.93 -12.16
C ASN A 289 1.70 -8.69 -13.60
N GLN A 290 1.87 -7.42 -13.98
CA GLN A 290 2.24 -7.03 -15.35
C GLN A 290 3.39 -6.03 -15.36
N TYR A 291 4.13 -6.00 -16.47
CA TYR A 291 5.18 -5.02 -16.73
C TYR A 291 5.15 -4.62 -18.21
N VAL A 292 4.74 -3.39 -18.48
CA VAL A 292 4.68 -2.81 -19.84
C VAL A 292 3.85 -3.68 -20.79
N GLY A 293 2.63 -4.02 -20.36
CA GLY A 293 1.64 -4.81 -21.07
C GLY A 293 1.92 -6.31 -21.09
N ARG A 294 2.93 -6.81 -20.37
CA ARG A 294 3.31 -8.23 -20.35
C ARG A 294 3.09 -8.83 -18.98
N GLU A 295 2.45 -9.99 -18.92
CA GLU A 295 2.32 -10.76 -17.69
C GLU A 295 3.70 -11.20 -17.18
N ILE A 296 3.95 -11.01 -15.88
CA ILE A 296 5.16 -11.52 -15.22
C ILE A 296 5.00 -13.03 -15.02
N PRO A 297 5.95 -13.87 -15.48
CA PRO A 297 5.84 -15.31 -15.34
C PRO A 297 5.67 -15.74 -13.89
N GLN A 298 4.73 -16.66 -13.64
CA GLN A 298 4.47 -17.12 -12.27
C GLN A 298 5.67 -17.82 -11.63
N GLN A 299 6.48 -18.51 -12.43
CA GLN A 299 7.74 -19.09 -11.97
C GLN A 299 8.68 -18.01 -11.40
N PHE A 300 8.82 -16.87 -12.10
CA PHE A 300 9.64 -15.76 -11.61
C PHE A 300 9.13 -15.22 -10.28
N ILE A 301 7.80 -15.04 -10.12
CA ILE A 301 7.19 -14.57 -8.87
C ILE A 301 7.46 -15.54 -7.71
N GLN A 302 7.42 -16.85 -7.97
CA GLN A 302 7.68 -17.87 -6.97
C GLN A 302 9.16 -17.94 -6.56
N GLU A 303 10.06 -17.74 -7.51
CA GLU A 303 11.51 -17.78 -7.30
C GLU A 303 12.07 -16.48 -6.73
N SER A 304 11.43 -15.33 -7.00
CA SER A 304 11.87 -14.02 -6.52
C SER A 304 11.62 -13.82 -5.03
N ARG A 305 10.98 -14.75 -4.33
CA ARG A 305 10.89 -14.68 -2.87
C ARG A 305 11.99 -15.55 -2.31
N LEU A 306 13.00 -14.95 -1.69
CA LEU A 306 13.93 -15.74 -0.89
C LEU A 306 13.08 -16.48 0.15
N ARG A 307 13.10 -17.82 0.06
CA ARG A 307 12.46 -18.69 1.04
C ARG A 307 12.97 -18.23 2.39
N ARG A 308 12.07 -17.72 3.24
CA ARG A 308 12.47 -17.22 4.56
C ARG A 308 13.25 -18.31 5.29
N PHE A 309 14.25 -17.87 6.04
CA PHE A 309 15.22 -18.58 6.88
C PHE A 309 14.71 -19.72 7.79
N ASN A 310 13.42 -20.05 7.79
CA ASN A 310 12.80 -21.08 8.63
C ASN A 310 12.29 -22.32 7.89
N GLU A 311 12.22 -22.33 6.56
CA GLU A 311 11.94 -23.56 5.81
C GLU A 311 13.17 -23.93 4.99
N ALA A 312 13.93 -24.91 5.50
CA ALA A 312 15.00 -25.52 4.73
C ALA A 312 14.45 -25.97 3.36
N PRO A 313 15.10 -25.61 2.25
CA PRO A 313 14.69 -26.10 0.95
C PRO A 313 14.74 -27.63 1.00
N LYS A 314 13.63 -28.29 0.68
CA LYS A 314 13.56 -29.75 0.71
C LYS A 314 14.41 -30.40 -0.37
N GLU A 315 14.74 -29.64 -1.40
CA GLU A 315 15.48 -30.05 -2.60
C GLU A 315 16.41 -28.92 -3.04
N VAL A 316 17.46 -29.28 -3.77
CA VAL A 316 18.35 -28.32 -4.44
C VAL A 316 17.65 -27.65 -5.64
N PRO A 317 18.09 -26.47 -6.10
CA PRO A 317 17.56 -25.84 -7.31
C PRO A 317 17.64 -26.78 -8.52
N GLU A 318 16.72 -26.67 -9.47
CA GLU A 318 16.68 -27.53 -10.68
C GLU A 318 17.99 -27.49 -11.47
N ASN A 319 18.68 -26.36 -11.44
CA ASN A 319 19.94 -26.12 -12.13
C ASN A 319 21.19 -26.32 -11.22
N PHE A 320 21.03 -26.98 -10.08
CA PHE A 320 22.12 -27.25 -9.14
C PHE A 320 23.08 -28.29 -9.71
N ASP A 321 24.37 -27.95 -9.74
CA ASP A 321 25.44 -28.86 -10.12
C ASP A 321 26.40 -29.02 -8.92
N PRO A 322 26.51 -30.21 -8.33
CA PRO A 322 27.38 -30.46 -7.19
C PRO A 322 28.86 -30.10 -7.43
N GLN A 323 29.37 -30.28 -8.65
CA GLN A 323 30.75 -30.00 -8.98
C GLN A 323 30.99 -28.49 -9.09
N LEU A 324 30.07 -27.77 -9.75
CA LEU A 324 30.16 -26.31 -9.83
C LEU A 324 29.98 -25.67 -8.44
N TYR A 325 29.12 -26.23 -7.60
CA TYR A 325 28.94 -25.75 -6.23
C TYR A 325 30.19 -25.94 -5.38
N LEU A 326 30.85 -27.10 -5.45
CA LEU A 326 32.12 -27.31 -4.76
C LEU A 326 33.27 -26.47 -5.32
N ALA A 327 33.30 -26.24 -6.64
CA ALA A 327 34.27 -25.37 -7.28
C ALA A 327 34.12 -23.91 -6.82
N ALA A 328 32.88 -23.46 -6.60
CA ALA A 328 32.57 -22.13 -6.09
C ALA A 328 32.84 -21.97 -4.59
N ASN A 329 32.87 -23.07 -3.82
CA ASN A 329 33.02 -23.07 -2.37
C ASN A 329 34.16 -24.04 -1.94
N PRO A 330 35.44 -23.65 -2.12
CA PRO A 330 36.58 -24.54 -1.90
C PRO A 330 36.73 -25.09 -0.48
N ASP A 331 36.19 -24.40 0.52
CA ASP A 331 36.15 -24.85 1.91
C ASP A 331 35.24 -26.09 2.08
N LEU A 332 34.13 -26.16 1.35
CA LEU A 332 33.25 -27.33 1.33
C LEU A 332 33.92 -28.51 0.63
N LEU A 333 34.67 -28.23 -0.44
CA LEU A 333 35.47 -29.24 -1.13
C LEU A 333 36.55 -29.83 -0.22
N ALA A 334 37.26 -28.97 0.53
CA ALA A 334 38.26 -29.40 1.50
C ALA A 334 37.66 -30.17 2.68
N ALA A 335 36.44 -29.81 3.10
CA ALA A 335 35.71 -30.49 4.16
C ALA A 335 35.06 -31.82 3.72
N GLY A 336 35.01 -32.10 2.41
CA GLY A 336 34.46 -33.34 1.86
C GLY A 336 32.96 -33.53 2.15
N VAL A 337 32.21 -32.44 2.30
CA VAL A 337 30.77 -32.49 2.60
C VAL A 337 29.96 -32.85 1.37
N ASP A 338 28.77 -33.45 1.57
CA ASP A 338 27.82 -33.66 0.48
C ASP A 338 27.28 -32.30 -0.01
N PRO A 339 27.47 -31.93 -1.29
CA PRO A 339 27.10 -30.62 -1.82
C PRO A 339 25.61 -30.31 -1.68
N ALA A 340 24.76 -31.28 -1.99
CA ALA A 340 23.32 -31.10 -2.01
C ALA A 340 22.76 -31.00 -0.59
N GLN A 341 23.20 -31.88 0.30
CA GLN A 341 22.86 -31.86 1.72
C GLN A 341 23.38 -30.61 2.41
N HIS A 342 24.61 -30.17 2.09
CA HIS A 342 25.15 -28.92 2.58
C HIS A 342 24.29 -27.76 2.09
N TYR A 343 24.00 -27.69 0.79
CA TYR A 343 23.14 -26.64 0.25
C TYR A 343 21.78 -26.60 0.93
N ILE A 344 21.14 -27.75 1.15
CA ILE A 344 19.83 -27.89 1.80
C ILE A 344 19.85 -27.46 3.27
N ASN A 345 20.87 -27.86 4.02
CA ASN A 345 20.92 -27.62 5.46
C ASN A 345 21.49 -26.23 5.82
N HIS A 346 22.48 -25.76 5.06
CA HIS A 346 23.36 -24.66 5.44
C HIS A 346 23.61 -23.69 4.29
N GLY A 347 23.95 -24.20 3.10
CA GLY A 347 24.48 -23.38 2.00
C GLY A 347 23.53 -22.30 1.50
N TRP A 348 22.22 -22.57 1.47
CA TRP A 348 21.22 -21.54 1.16
C TRP A 348 21.16 -20.42 2.20
N LYS A 349 21.36 -20.74 3.49
CA LYS A 349 21.42 -19.75 4.59
C LYS A 349 22.72 -18.96 4.56
N GLU A 350 23.81 -19.64 4.26
CA GLU A 350 25.17 -19.08 4.14
C GLU A 350 25.39 -18.29 2.85
N ARG A 351 24.38 -18.24 1.96
CA ARG A 351 24.46 -17.59 0.63
C ARG A 351 25.63 -18.08 -0.22
N ARG A 352 25.90 -19.39 -0.17
CA ARG A 352 26.96 -20.04 -0.96
C ARG A 352 26.68 -19.87 -2.45
N ALA A 353 27.69 -19.47 -3.21
CA ALA A 353 27.58 -19.34 -4.66
C ALA A 353 27.31 -20.71 -5.27
N LEU A 354 26.34 -20.81 -6.19
CA LEU A 354 26.00 -22.08 -6.83
C LEU A 354 27.06 -22.53 -7.85
N ARG A 355 27.85 -21.57 -8.35
CA ARG A 355 28.83 -21.72 -9.43
C ARG A 355 29.93 -20.67 -9.27
N PRO A 356 31.16 -20.91 -9.79
CA PRO A 356 32.29 -19.99 -9.69
C PRO A 356 32.07 -18.63 -10.34
#